data_AF-A0A4U9HW92-F1
#
_entry.id   AF-A0A4U9HW92-F1
#
_cell.length_a   1.000
_cell.length_b   1.000
_cell.length_c   1.000
_cell.angle_alpha   90.00
_cell.angle_beta   90.00
_cell.angle_gamma   90.00
#
_symmetry.space_group_name_H-M   'P 1'
#
loop_
_entity.id
_entity.type
_entity.pdbx_description
1 polymer ?
#
loop_
_entity_poly.entity_id
_entity_poly.type
_entity_poly.pdbx_seq_one_letter_code
_entity_poly.pdbx_strand_id
1 'polypeptide(L)'
;MTRSVNDRLQDETIAHGLYVTRYGNGVARRMVALLSKMDNDLAARLLVLLDGKRADTYSALRLASLLAGVRDLNQQAYEPVNDALARELTRYVEYEAGYQLDLFNSIIPKQILKHVPLQSIAPEQVYAAAVAQPFQGRLLKEWGQKLESDRLDKITNAVRSGFLQGETVEQIVRRVAGTAKLNREDG
;
A
#
# COMPACT_ATOMS: atom_id res chain seq x y z
N MET A 1 -20.45 4.47 42.45
CA MET A 1 -21.44 3.79 41.59
C MET A 1 -20.72 2.71 40.81
N THR A 2 -21.26 1.49 40.79
CA THR A 2 -20.71 0.35 40.04
C THR A 2 -20.89 0.62 38.54
N ARG A 3 -19.79 0.74 37.77
CA ARG A 3 -19.87 0.93 36.30
C ARG A 3 -20.61 -0.24 35.66
N SER A 4 -21.53 0.05 34.75
CA SER A 4 -22.26 -0.98 34.00
C SER A 4 -21.35 -1.66 32.97
N VAL A 5 -21.78 -2.82 32.46
CA VAL A 5 -21.11 -3.53 31.36
C VAL A 5 -20.99 -2.62 30.12
N ASN A 6 -22.04 -1.85 29.83
CA ASN A 6 -22.07 -0.94 28.67
C ASN A 6 -21.05 0.20 28.82
N ASP A 7 -20.91 0.78 30.01
CA ASP A 7 -19.92 1.83 30.26
C ASP A 7 -18.49 1.30 30.05
N ARG A 8 -18.22 0.07 30.50
CA ARG A 8 -16.92 -0.57 30.31
C ARG A 8 -16.64 -0.89 28.84
N LEU A 9 -17.63 -1.39 28.11
CA LEU A 9 -17.52 -1.63 26.67
C LEU A 9 -17.26 -0.33 25.90
N GLN A 10 -17.93 0.75 26.28
CA GLN A 10 -17.74 2.06 25.66
C GLN A 10 -16.33 2.59 25.93
N ASP A 11 -15.87 2.59 27.19
CA ASP A 11 -14.52 3.01 27.56
C ASP A 11 -13.46 2.24 26.76
N GLU A 12 -13.60 0.91 26.69
CA GLU A 12 -12.63 0.05 26.00
C GLU A 12 -12.67 0.23 24.48
N THR A 13 -13.85 0.44 23.89
CA THR A 13 -13.99 0.72 22.44
C THR A 13 -13.30 2.04 22.08
N ILE A 14 -13.46 3.08 22.92
CA ILE A 14 -12.80 4.37 22.70
C ILE A 14 -11.28 4.23 22.82
N ALA A 15 -10.80 3.55 23.87
CA ALA A 15 -9.38 3.31 24.07
C ALA A 15 -8.78 2.52 22.90
N HIS A 16 -9.47 1.45 22.49
CA HIS A 16 -9.07 0.61 21.37
C HIS A 16 -9.02 1.38 20.04
N GLY A 17 -10.02 2.23 19.76
CA GLY A 17 -10.02 3.07 18.55
C GLY A 17 -8.79 3.98 18.43
N LEU A 18 -8.27 4.48 19.55
CA LEU A 18 -7.00 5.22 19.57
C LEU A 18 -5.81 4.34 19.19
N TYR A 19 -5.75 3.11 19.73
CA TYR A 19 -4.67 2.16 19.40
C TYR A 19 -4.71 1.72 17.95
N VAL A 20 -5.90 1.43 17.40
CA VAL A 20 -6.11 1.12 15.98
C VAL A 20 -5.63 2.28 15.11
N THR A 21 -5.96 3.52 15.47
CA THR A 21 -5.51 4.70 14.72
C THR A 21 -3.98 4.83 14.72
N ARG A 22 -3.34 4.60 15.87
CA ARG A 22 -1.86 4.62 16.00
C ARG A 22 -1.22 3.49 15.19
N TYR A 23 -1.78 2.29 15.26
CA TYR A 23 -1.33 1.14 14.48
C TYR A 23 -1.43 1.42 12.99
N GLY A 24 -2.60 1.89 12.51
CA GLY A 24 -2.83 2.25 11.11
C GLY A 24 -1.85 3.31 10.60
N ASN A 25 -1.59 4.36 11.40
CA ASN A 25 -0.57 5.37 11.07
C ASN A 25 0.84 4.77 10.98
N GLY A 26 1.18 3.82 11.85
CA GLY A 26 2.45 3.10 11.81
C GLY A 26 2.58 2.23 10.56
N VAL A 27 1.53 1.49 10.21
CA VAL A 27 1.45 0.68 8.97
C VAL A 27 1.62 1.57 7.75
N ALA A 28 0.87 2.68 7.68
CA ALA A 28 0.94 3.62 6.56
C ALA A 28 2.36 4.14 6.35
N ARG A 29 3.05 4.56 7.41
CA ARG A 29 4.47 4.98 7.32
C ARG A 29 5.39 3.87 6.82
N ARG A 30 5.19 2.62 7.26
CA ARG A 30 5.97 1.47 6.76
C ARG A 30 5.71 1.21 5.27
N MET A 31 4.46 1.27 4.84
CA MET A 31 4.09 1.09 3.43
C MET A 31 4.67 2.20 2.54
N VAL A 32 4.60 3.46 2.98
CA VAL A 32 5.24 4.60 2.28
C VAL A 32 6.76 4.44 2.19
N ALA A 33 7.41 3.97 3.27
CA ALA A 33 8.84 3.71 3.26
C ALA A 33 9.21 2.57 2.30
N LEU A 34 8.39 1.52 2.24
CA LEU A 34 8.56 0.41 1.29
C LEU A 34 8.41 0.89 -0.16
N LEU A 35 7.36 1.67 -0.45
CA LEU A 35 7.14 2.31 -1.75
C LEU A 35 8.36 3.15 -2.16
N SER A 36 8.82 4.03 -1.27
CA SER A 36 10.01 4.86 -1.52
C SER A 36 11.26 4.04 -1.80
N LYS A 37 11.42 2.88 -1.14
CA LYS A 37 12.55 1.97 -1.40
C LYS A 37 12.45 1.35 -2.80
N MET A 38 11.25 0.92 -3.20
CA MET A 38 11.00 0.36 -4.53
C MET A 38 11.18 1.40 -5.63
N ASP A 39 10.76 2.65 -5.39
CA ASP A 39 11.02 3.76 -6.32
C ASP A 39 12.51 4.02 -6.55
N ASN A 40 13.33 3.95 -5.49
CA ASN A 40 14.78 4.10 -5.63
C ASN A 40 15.41 2.94 -6.41
N ASP A 41 14.95 1.71 -6.17
CA ASP A 41 15.42 0.53 -6.93
C ASP A 41 15.01 0.64 -8.41
N LEU A 42 13.78 1.06 -8.67
CA LEU A 42 13.28 1.31 -10.02
C LEU A 42 14.09 2.39 -10.73
N ALA A 43 14.42 3.49 -10.05
CA ALA A 43 15.27 4.54 -10.62
C ALA A 43 16.68 4.02 -10.96
N ALA A 44 17.29 3.21 -10.10
CA ALA A 44 18.59 2.61 -10.34
C ALA A 44 18.56 1.65 -11.55
N ARG A 45 17.52 0.79 -11.63
CA ARG A 45 17.32 -0.11 -12.77
C ARG A 45 17.02 0.65 -14.06
N LEU A 46 16.27 1.74 -13.98
CA LEU A 46 16.00 2.63 -15.12
C LEU A 46 17.30 3.26 -15.62
N LEU A 47 18.20 3.68 -14.74
CA LEU A 47 19.52 4.20 -15.13
C LEU A 47 20.30 3.15 -15.93
N VAL A 48 20.41 1.92 -15.42
CA VAL A 48 21.09 0.82 -16.12
C VAL A 48 20.40 0.50 -17.45
N LEU A 49 19.07 0.49 -17.47
CA LEU A 49 18.30 0.23 -18.68
C LEU A 49 18.55 1.32 -19.74
N LEU A 50 18.71 2.57 -19.33
CA LEU A 50 18.89 3.73 -20.20
C LEU A 50 20.36 4.01 -20.55
N ASP A 51 21.32 3.42 -19.83
CA ASP A 51 22.74 3.66 -20.04
C ASP A 51 23.18 3.32 -21.47
N GLY A 52 24.01 4.18 -22.05
CA GLY A 52 24.46 4.08 -23.45
C GLY A 52 23.39 4.34 -24.52
N LYS A 53 22.13 4.63 -24.15
CA LYS A 53 21.03 4.89 -25.10
C LYS A 53 20.84 6.40 -25.30
N ARG A 54 21.37 6.93 -26.40
CA ARG A 54 21.17 8.33 -26.80
C ARG A 54 19.93 8.52 -27.66
N ALA A 55 19.26 9.67 -27.50
CA ALA A 55 18.11 10.10 -28.28
C ALA A 55 18.40 10.14 -29.78
N ASP A 56 19.63 10.54 -30.15
CA ASP A 56 20.08 10.82 -31.51
C ASP A 56 19.98 9.63 -32.48
N THR A 57 19.79 8.40 -31.96
CA THR A 57 19.82 7.16 -32.77
C THR A 57 18.59 6.25 -32.56
N TYR A 58 17.59 6.69 -31.80
CA TYR A 58 16.49 5.80 -31.39
C TYR A 58 15.30 5.84 -32.37
N SER A 59 15.04 4.71 -33.05
CA SER A 59 13.81 4.54 -33.84
C SER A 59 12.59 4.28 -32.94
N ALA A 60 11.39 4.59 -33.43
CA ALA A 60 10.13 4.40 -32.70
C ALA A 60 9.94 2.96 -32.18
N LEU A 61 10.39 1.96 -32.95
CA LEU A 61 10.35 0.54 -32.57
C LEU A 61 11.24 0.22 -31.36
N ARG A 62 12.43 0.83 -31.29
CA ARG A 62 13.34 0.63 -30.14
C ARG A 62 12.85 1.33 -28.89
N LEU A 63 12.20 2.49 -29.04
CA LEU A 63 11.56 3.20 -27.91
C LEU A 63 10.36 2.41 -27.36
N ALA A 64 9.57 1.77 -28.22
CA ALA A 64 8.50 0.88 -27.79
C ALA A 64 9.02 -0.33 -26.99
N SER A 65 10.11 -0.96 -27.45
CA SER A 65 10.76 -2.06 -26.71
C SER A 65 11.34 -1.61 -25.37
N LEU A 66 11.92 -0.41 -25.31
CA LEU A 66 12.40 0.18 -24.06
C LEU A 66 11.25 0.39 -23.05
N LEU A 67 10.12 0.96 -23.51
CA LEU A 67 8.95 1.18 -22.67
C LEU A 67 8.31 -0.13 -22.20
N ALA A 68 8.40 -1.21 -22.98
CA ALA A 68 7.99 -2.53 -22.53
C ALA A 68 8.86 -3.01 -21.34
N GLY A 69 10.19 -2.87 -21.44
CA GLY A 69 11.08 -3.18 -20.31
C GLY A 69 10.83 -2.33 -19.07
N VAL A 70 10.46 -1.05 -19.24
CA VAL A 70 10.05 -0.17 -18.14
C VAL A 70 8.75 -0.64 -17.48
N ARG A 71 7.78 -1.13 -18.27
CA ARG A 71 6.53 -1.71 -17.74
C ARG A 71 6.80 -2.92 -16.87
N ASP A 72 7.62 -3.85 -17.35
CA ASP A 72 7.96 -5.08 -16.62
C ASP A 72 8.69 -4.75 -15.30
N LEU A 73 9.60 -3.77 -15.31
CA LEU A 73 10.28 -3.29 -14.12
C LEU A 73 9.32 -2.65 -13.11
N ASN A 74 8.35 -1.86 -13.57
CA ASN A 74 7.36 -1.25 -12.71
C ASN A 74 6.48 -2.31 -12.04
N GLN A 75 5.98 -3.29 -12.81
CA GLN A 75 5.15 -4.36 -12.27
C GLN A 75 5.89 -5.17 -11.18
N GLN A 76 7.14 -5.53 -11.43
CA GLN A 76 7.99 -6.26 -10.47
C GLN A 76 8.27 -5.45 -9.18
N ALA A 77 8.28 -4.11 -9.27
CA ALA A 77 8.54 -3.25 -8.12
C ALA A 77 7.31 -3.09 -7.20
N TYR A 78 6.10 -3.14 -7.75
CA TYR A 78 4.86 -2.91 -7.00
C TYR A 78 4.19 -4.19 -6.46
N GLU A 79 4.43 -5.35 -7.07
CA GLU A 79 3.93 -6.65 -6.58
C GLU A 79 4.28 -6.90 -5.09
N PRO A 80 5.53 -6.70 -4.62
CA PRO A 80 5.89 -6.92 -3.21
C PRO A 80 5.16 -5.99 -2.23
N VAL A 81 4.78 -4.79 -2.68
CA VAL A 81 4.07 -3.80 -1.85
C VAL A 81 2.64 -4.24 -1.60
N ASN A 82 1.94 -4.67 -2.65
CA ASN A 82 0.58 -5.20 -2.55
C ASN A 82 0.54 -6.43 -1.64
N ASP A 83 1.50 -7.34 -1.81
CA ASP A 83 1.64 -8.52 -0.97
C ASP A 83 1.95 -8.18 0.50
N ALA A 84 2.81 -7.20 0.74
CA ALA A 84 3.13 -6.75 2.09
C ALA A 84 1.90 -6.15 2.78
N LEU A 85 1.11 -5.34 2.06
CA LEU A 85 -0.13 -4.77 2.57
C LEU A 85 -1.16 -5.87 2.86
N ALA A 86 -1.36 -6.81 1.94
CA ALA A 86 -2.29 -7.93 2.14
C ALA A 86 -1.93 -8.75 3.39
N ARG A 87 -0.64 -9.11 3.54
CA ARG A 87 -0.16 -9.82 4.75
C ARG A 87 -0.39 -9.03 6.03
N GLU A 88 -0.18 -7.71 6.00
CA GLU A 88 -0.42 -6.86 7.18
C GLU A 88 -1.90 -6.82 7.58
N LEU A 89 -2.78 -6.71 6.59
CA LEU A 89 -4.23 -6.70 6.80
C LEU A 89 -4.74 -8.06 7.30
N THR A 90 -4.24 -9.17 6.77
CA THR A 90 -4.60 -10.52 7.28
C THR A 90 -4.21 -10.66 8.75
N ARG A 91 -2.97 -10.31 9.11
CA ARG A 91 -2.51 -10.36 10.51
C ARG A 91 -3.33 -9.45 11.43
N TYR A 92 -3.70 -8.27 10.94
CA TYR A 92 -4.54 -7.35 11.68
C TYR A 92 -5.92 -7.94 11.94
N VAL A 93 -6.54 -8.55 10.94
CA VAL A 93 -7.87 -9.17 11.08
C VAL A 93 -7.84 -10.36 12.04
N GLU A 94 -6.80 -11.19 11.99
CA GLU A 94 -6.59 -12.29 12.95
C GLU A 94 -6.51 -11.77 14.39
N TYR A 95 -5.74 -10.70 14.60
CA TYR A 95 -5.62 -10.05 15.90
C TYR A 95 -6.97 -9.49 16.39
N GLU A 96 -7.69 -8.77 15.53
CA GLU A 96 -8.95 -8.13 15.93
C GLU A 96 -10.07 -9.12 16.21
N ALA A 97 -10.15 -10.21 15.44
CA ALA A 97 -11.12 -11.27 15.70
C ALA A 97 -10.90 -11.90 17.10
N GLY A 98 -9.63 -12.09 17.51
CA GLY A 98 -9.28 -12.57 18.84
C GLY A 98 -9.55 -11.54 19.93
N TYR A 99 -9.08 -10.31 19.73
CA TYR A 99 -9.25 -9.21 20.67
C TYR A 99 -10.72 -8.97 21.03
N GLN A 100 -11.61 -8.94 20.04
CA GLN A 100 -13.03 -8.70 20.27
C GLN A 100 -13.70 -9.83 21.07
N LEU A 101 -13.30 -11.08 20.81
CA LEU A 101 -13.80 -12.24 21.55
C LEU A 101 -13.35 -12.21 23.01
N ASP A 102 -12.08 -11.91 23.26
CA ASP A 102 -11.50 -11.79 24.59
C ASP A 102 -12.12 -10.62 25.38
N LEU A 103 -12.36 -9.50 24.70
CA LEU A 103 -13.06 -8.35 25.25
C LEU A 103 -14.46 -8.74 25.76
N PHE A 104 -15.25 -9.40 24.91
CA PHE A 104 -16.58 -9.85 25.31
C PHE A 104 -16.55 -10.89 26.44
N ASN A 105 -15.62 -11.83 26.41
CA ASN A 105 -15.44 -12.81 27.49
C ASN A 105 -15.05 -12.17 28.83
N SER A 106 -14.31 -11.05 28.80
CA SER A 106 -13.86 -10.36 30.01
C SER A 106 -14.93 -9.45 30.63
N ILE A 107 -15.79 -8.83 29.80
CA ILE A 107 -16.77 -7.85 30.26
C ILE A 107 -18.16 -8.49 30.50
N ILE A 108 -18.56 -9.49 29.72
CA ILE A 108 -19.87 -10.11 29.84
C ILE A 108 -19.89 -11.08 31.05
N PRO A 109 -20.85 -10.96 31.98
CA PRO A 109 -21.00 -11.90 33.08
C PRO A 109 -21.17 -13.35 32.63
N LYS A 110 -20.48 -14.28 33.30
CA LYS A 110 -20.50 -15.73 32.98
C LYS A 110 -21.91 -16.34 33.01
N GLN A 111 -22.82 -15.75 33.79
CA GLN A 111 -24.22 -16.17 33.85
C GLN A 111 -24.93 -15.97 32.50
N ILE A 112 -24.63 -14.89 31.79
CA ILE A 112 -25.22 -14.58 30.48
C ILE A 112 -24.58 -15.46 29.40
N LEU A 113 -23.26 -15.64 29.45
CA LEU A 113 -22.53 -16.49 28.49
C LEU A 113 -22.97 -17.96 28.49
N LYS A 114 -23.51 -18.46 29.62
CA LYS A 114 -24.10 -19.80 29.71
C LYS A 114 -25.40 -19.94 28.91
N HIS A 115 -26.14 -18.85 28.75
CA HIS A 115 -27.40 -18.82 28.00
C HIS A 115 -27.20 -18.39 26.55
N VAL A 116 -26.20 -17.57 26.28
CA VAL A 116 -25.85 -17.09 24.94
C VAL A 116 -24.35 -17.34 24.69
N PRO A 117 -23.97 -18.46 24.06
CA PRO A 117 -22.58 -18.72 23.74
C PRO A 117 -22.11 -17.74 22.65
N LEU A 118 -20.95 -17.12 22.87
CA LEU A 118 -20.29 -16.32 21.85
C LEU A 118 -19.73 -17.23 20.77
N GLN A 119 -20.00 -16.92 19.51
CA GLN A 119 -19.38 -17.58 18.37
C GLN A 119 -18.26 -16.69 17.83
N SER A 120 -17.08 -17.26 17.60
CA SER A 120 -16.03 -16.58 16.87
C SER A 120 -16.40 -16.50 15.39
N ILE A 121 -16.03 -15.40 14.76
CA ILE A 121 -16.11 -15.24 13.31
C ILE A 121 -14.76 -15.66 12.73
N ALA A 122 -14.78 -16.40 11.62
CA ALA A 122 -13.55 -16.80 10.94
C ALA A 122 -12.82 -15.54 10.42
N PRO A 123 -11.52 -15.34 10.75
CA PRO A 123 -10.76 -14.18 10.30
C PRO A 123 -10.80 -14.00 8.77
N GLU A 124 -10.83 -15.09 8.01
CA GLU A 124 -10.89 -15.07 6.55
C GLU A 124 -12.20 -14.47 6.04
N GLN A 125 -13.31 -14.70 6.74
CA GLN A 125 -14.62 -14.11 6.41
C GLN A 125 -14.63 -12.61 6.69
N VAL A 126 -14.02 -12.18 7.80
CA VAL A 126 -13.87 -10.76 8.16
C VAL A 126 -12.99 -10.06 7.14
N TYR A 127 -11.87 -10.67 6.76
CA TYR A 127 -10.96 -10.14 5.75
C TYR A 127 -11.66 -10.02 4.39
N ALA A 128 -12.34 -11.09 3.94
CA ALA A 128 -13.06 -11.11 2.67
C ALA A 128 -14.16 -10.03 2.62
N ALA A 129 -14.92 -9.87 3.71
CA ALA A 129 -15.92 -8.82 3.83
C ALA A 129 -15.28 -7.42 3.76
N ALA A 130 -14.17 -7.20 4.45
CA ALA A 130 -13.48 -5.91 4.48
C ALA A 130 -12.90 -5.52 3.12
N VAL A 131 -12.24 -6.45 2.40
CA VAL A 131 -11.66 -6.15 1.07
C VAL A 131 -12.73 -6.04 -0.03
N ALA A 132 -13.91 -6.62 0.17
CA ALA A 132 -15.05 -6.46 -0.73
C ALA A 132 -15.78 -5.12 -0.53
N GLN A 133 -15.53 -4.41 0.57
CA GLN A 133 -16.09 -3.08 0.78
C GLN A 133 -15.27 -2.02 0.04
N PRO A 134 -15.93 -1.10 -0.68
CA PRO A 134 -15.24 0.01 -1.34
C PRO A 134 -14.66 0.97 -0.30
N PHE A 135 -13.36 1.23 -0.41
CA PHE A 135 -12.66 2.27 0.31
C PHE A 135 -12.57 3.53 -0.56
N GLN A 136 -13.22 4.62 -0.13
CA GLN A 136 -13.29 5.88 -0.88
C GLN A 136 -13.82 5.71 -2.31
N GLY A 137 -14.82 4.83 -2.48
CA GLY A 137 -15.49 4.58 -3.76
C GLY A 137 -14.76 3.61 -4.71
N ARG A 138 -13.67 2.96 -4.26
CA ARG A 138 -12.94 1.93 -5.03
C ARG A 138 -12.51 0.77 -4.15
N LEU A 139 -12.29 -0.40 -4.73
CA LEU A 139 -11.73 -1.52 -3.99
C LEU A 139 -10.24 -1.29 -3.70
N LEU A 140 -9.73 -1.87 -2.61
CA LEU A 140 -8.31 -1.73 -2.25
C LEU A 140 -7.39 -2.24 -3.37
N LYS A 141 -7.79 -3.32 -4.07
CA LYS A 141 -7.06 -3.84 -5.23
C LYS A 141 -6.98 -2.84 -6.38
N GLU A 142 -8.05 -2.07 -6.61
CA GLU A 142 -8.09 -1.04 -7.66
C GLU A 142 -7.19 0.14 -7.31
N TRP A 143 -7.05 0.48 -6.03
CA TRP A 143 -6.10 1.49 -5.58
C TRP A 143 -4.65 1.06 -5.85
N GLY A 144 -4.30 -0.20 -5.56
CA GLY A 144 -2.96 -0.74 -5.87
C GLY A 144 -2.65 -0.70 -7.37
N GLN A 145 -3.60 -1.16 -8.20
CA GLN A 145 -3.47 -1.11 -9.66
C GLN A 145 -3.35 0.32 -10.19
N LYS A 146 -4.13 1.25 -9.64
CA LYS A 146 -4.07 2.66 -10.04
C LYS A 146 -2.72 3.29 -9.69
N LEU A 147 -2.19 3.00 -8.50
CA LEU A 147 -0.89 3.52 -8.09
C LEU A 147 0.22 3.07 -9.05
N GLU A 148 0.19 1.78 -9.42
CA GLU A 148 1.12 1.22 -10.41
C GLU A 148 0.96 1.89 -11.79
N SER A 149 -0.28 2.06 -12.27
CA SER A 149 -0.54 2.68 -13.58
C SER A 149 -0.15 4.16 -13.63
N ASP A 150 -0.51 4.92 -12.61
CA ASP A 150 -0.20 6.35 -12.52
C ASP A 150 1.32 6.55 -12.49
N ARG A 151 2.06 5.67 -11.80
CA ARG A 151 3.52 5.68 -11.80
C ARG A 151 4.09 5.36 -13.17
N LEU A 152 3.59 4.31 -13.82
CA LEU A 152 4.04 3.90 -15.14
C LEU A 152 3.87 5.02 -16.18
N ASP A 153 2.75 5.73 -16.14
CA ASP A 153 2.48 6.85 -17.03
C ASP A 153 3.46 7.99 -16.81
N LYS A 154 3.76 8.34 -15.55
CA LYS A 154 4.80 9.33 -15.21
C LYS A 154 6.16 8.93 -15.76
N ILE A 155 6.61 7.69 -15.53
CA ILE A 155 7.91 7.20 -16.01
C ILE A 155 7.96 7.24 -17.54
N THR A 156 6.91 6.74 -18.19
CA THR A 156 6.82 6.70 -19.66
C THR A 156 6.87 8.10 -20.26
N ASN A 157 6.16 9.05 -19.67
CA ASN A 157 6.15 10.44 -20.13
C ASN A 157 7.50 11.13 -19.90
N ALA A 158 8.16 10.90 -18.76
CA ALA A 158 9.49 11.44 -18.48
C ALA A 158 10.54 10.89 -19.46
N VAL A 159 10.52 9.59 -19.75
CA VAL A 159 11.41 8.97 -20.74
C VAL A 159 11.14 9.52 -22.14
N ARG A 160 9.88 9.57 -22.57
CA ARG A 160 9.53 10.13 -23.89
C ARG A 160 9.96 11.58 -24.04
N SER A 161 9.63 12.42 -23.05
CA SER A 161 9.97 13.84 -23.05
C SER A 161 11.48 14.05 -23.04
N GLY A 162 12.21 13.33 -22.20
CA GLY A 162 13.66 13.45 -22.10
C GLY A 162 14.38 13.04 -23.39
N PHE A 163 13.93 11.97 -24.04
CA PHE A 163 14.45 11.58 -25.36
C PHE A 163 14.14 12.65 -26.42
N LEU A 164 12.94 13.23 -26.43
CA LEU A 164 12.59 14.30 -27.36
C LEU A 164 13.38 15.60 -27.11
N GLN A 165 13.71 15.89 -25.86
CA GLN A 165 14.42 17.10 -25.44
C GLN A 165 15.95 16.95 -25.49
N GLY A 166 16.47 15.77 -25.85
CA GLY A 166 17.91 15.50 -25.86
C GLY A 166 18.53 15.48 -24.46
N GLU A 167 17.74 15.18 -23.43
CA GLU A 167 18.21 15.11 -22.05
C GLU A 167 19.15 13.92 -21.83
N THR A 168 20.07 14.09 -20.89
CA THR A 168 20.91 12.98 -20.43
C THR A 168 20.08 11.97 -19.65
N VAL A 169 20.50 10.71 -19.66
CA VAL A 169 19.88 9.61 -18.90
C VAL A 169 19.73 9.98 -17.42
N GLU A 170 20.74 10.61 -16.84
CA GLU A 170 20.75 11.05 -15.44
C GLU A 170 19.65 12.09 -15.15
N GLN A 171 19.37 13.00 -16.09
CA GLN A 171 18.29 13.99 -15.95
C GLN A 171 16.91 13.32 -16.02
N ILE A 172 16.74 12.37 -16.93
CA ILE A 172 15.50 11.59 -17.07
C ILE A 172 15.24 10.78 -15.79
N VAL A 173 16.24 10.05 -15.31
CA VAL A 173 16.12 9.25 -14.09
C VAL A 173 15.87 10.13 -12.87
N ARG A 174 16.52 11.30 -12.77
CA ARG A 174 16.27 12.26 -11.68
C ARG A 174 14.85 12.82 -11.70
N ARG A 175 14.31 13.09 -12.89
CA ARG A 175 12.92 13.52 -13.06
C ARG A 175 11.94 12.43 -12.61
N VAL A 176 12.23 11.17 -12.88
CA VAL A 176 11.41 10.02 -12.46
C VAL A 176 11.53 9.74 -10.96
N ALA A 177 12.73 9.86 -10.40
CA ALA A 177 12.99 9.58 -8.98
C ALA A 177 12.42 10.66 -8.04
N GLY A 178 12.11 11.85 -8.57
CA GLY A 178 11.75 13.02 -7.78
C GLY A 178 12.93 13.56 -6.98
N THR A 179 12.73 14.73 -6.37
CA THR A 179 13.72 15.38 -5.53
C THR A 179 13.47 15.12 -4.05
N ALA A 180 14.55 14.86 -3.30
CA ALA A 180 14.47 14.66 -1.85
C ALA A 180 13.90 15.89 -1.10
N LYS A 181 13.98 17.09 -1.69
CA LYS A 181 13.42 18.33 -1.12
C LYS A 181 11.89 18.37 -1.14
N LEU A 182 11.25 17.66 -2.07
CA LEU A 182 9.80 17.57 -2.21
C LEU A 182 9.27 16.19 -1.77
N ASN A 183 9.99 15.48 -0.90
CA ASN A 183 9.66 14.10 -0.51
C ASN A 183 9.45 13.14 -1.71
N ARG A 184 10.05 13.43 -2.87
CA ARG A 184 9.81 12.72 -4.15
C ARG A 184 8.38 12.81 -4.69
N GLU A 185 7.56 13.76 -4.22
CA GLU A 185 6.21 14.00 -4.74
C GLU A 185 6.20 14.56 -6.17
N ASP A 186 7.33 15.15 -6.59
CA ASP A 186 7.59 15.67 -7.94
C ASP A 186 8.02 14.60 -8.95
N GLY A 187 8.25 13.36 -8.49
CA GLY A 187 8.62 12.19 -9.29
C GLY A 187 7.44 11.43 -9.87
#